data_AF-A0A5C3N946-F1
#
_entry.id   AF-A0A5C3N946-F1
#
_cell.length_a   1.000
_cell.length_b   1.000
_cell.length_c   1.000
_cell.angle_alpha   90.00
_cell.angle_beta   90.00
_cell.angle_gamma   90.00
#
_symmetry.space_group_name_H-M   'P 1'
#
loop_
_entity.id
_entity.type
_entity.pdbx_description
1 polymer ?
#
loop_
_entity_poly.entity_id
_entity_poly.type
_entity_poly.pdbx_seq_one_letter_code
_entity_poly.pdbx_strand_id
1 'polypeptide(L)'
;MPVDPPALSQYCREAFRPPKPPADPPTRQDLLSAHLFLHTVTQARKDIQHGSNILDDDILNAKKYERDIDNALNGPPGLQDALAQALHNVLPPMLAGIHAEFTVIKDQLASLQHDVTNLQQNMTNMQENVAGLQQDVTHVQQDVTHMQQELRAVQEDVSETRRVTDRE
;
A
#
# COMPACT_ATOMS: atom_id res chain seq x y z
N MET A 1 5.60 16.76 30.95
CA MET A 1 5.24 17.69 32.02
C MET A 1 6.15 17.39 33.19
N PRO A 2 6.83 18.38 33.76
CA PRO A 2 7.70 18.16 34.92
C PRO A 2 6.88 17.53 36.05
N VAL A 3 7.45 16.53 36.74
CA VAL A 3 6.77 15.83 37.84
C VAL A 3 7.09 16.55 39.14
N ASP A 4 6.11 17.24 39.69
CA ASP A 4 6.27 17.95 40.96
C ASP A 4 6.33 16.97 42.14
N PRO A 5 7.19 17.20 43.14
CA PRO A 5 7.22 16.39 44.36
C PRO A 5 5.83 16.29 45.01
N PRO A 6 5.46 15.12 45.57
CA PRO A 6 4.17 14.96 46.21
C PRO A 6 4.05 15.90 47.42
N ALA A 7 2.91 16.57 47.52
CA ALA A 7 2.55 17.31 48.72
C ALA A 7 2.18 16.31 49.82
N LEU A 8 2.95 16.27 50.91
CA LEU A 8 2.76 15.32 52.00
C LEU A 8 2.58 16.05 53.33
N SER A 9 1.77 15.46 54.22
CA SER A 9 1.62 15.87 55.60
C SER A 9 2.98 15.92 56.30
N GLN A 10 3.07 16.73 57.36
CA GLN A 10 4.32 16.84 58.12
C GLN A 10 4.72 15.50 58.73
N TYR A 11 3.77 14.77 59.30
CA TYR A 11 4.00 13.44 59.85
C TYR A 11 4.54 12.47 58.78
N CYS A 12 3.96 12.44 57.58
CA CYS A 12 4.45 11.58 56.51
C CYS A 12 5.86 11.97 56.04
N ARG A 13 6.21 13.26 56.01
CA ARG A 13 7.56 13.75 55.63
C ARG A 13 8.63 13.42 56.67
N GLU A 14 8.26 13.37 57.94
CA GLU A 14 9.18 13.04 59.03
C GLU A 14 9.36 11.52 59.16
N ALA A 15 8.28 10.75 59.01
CA ALA A 15 8.31 9.29 59.06
C ALA A 15 8.90 8.65 57.79
N PHE A 16 8.69 9.27 56.63
CA PHE A 16 9.18 8.80 55.34
C PHE A 16 9.94 9.89 54.63
N ARG A 17 11.12 9.58 54.11
CA ARG A 17 11.83 10.50 53.22
C ARG A 17 11.17 10.43 51.84
N PRO A 18 10.49 11.49 51.35
CA PRO A 18 9.98 11.50 49.99
C PRO A 18 11.14 11.39 49.00
N PRO A 19 10.93 10.73 47.84
CA PRO A 19 11.90 10.74 46.78
C PRO A 19 12.17 12.18 46.34
N LYS A 20 13.40 12.44 45.89
CA LYS A 20 13.70 13.74 45.27
C LYS A 20 12.83 13.92 44.02
N PRO A 21 12.47 15.16 43.66
CA PRO A 21 11.90 15.43 42.34
C PRO A 21 12.77 14.77 41.26
N PRO A 22 12.19 14.05 40.30
CA PRO A 22 12.94 13.44 39.22
C PRO A 22 13.60 14.51 38.36
N ALA A 23 14.63 14.11 37.65
CA ALA A 23 15.15 14.92 36.56
C ALA A 23 14.08 15.10 35.47
N ASP A 24 14.16 16.17 34.68
CA ASP A 24 13.35 16.34 33.48
C ASP A 24 14.18 15.94 32.25
N PRO A 25 13.85 14.86 31.51
CA PRO A 25 12.71 13.97 31.70
C PRO A 25 12.95 12.86 32.75
N PRO A 26 11.88 12.31 33.37
CA PRO A 26 12.00 11.29 34.40
C PRO A 26 12.61 9.99 33.87
N THR A 27 13.25 9.22 34.75
CA THR A 27 13.93 7.97 34.41
C THR A 27 13.20 6.74 34.99
N ARG A 28 13.53 5.54 34.50
CA ARG A 28 13.01 4.28 35.10
C ARG A 28 13.40 4.12 36.57
N GLN A 29 14.54 4.67 36.98
CA GLN A 29 14.96 4.64 38.38
C GLN A 29 14.07 5.54 39.24
N ASP A 30 13.60 6.67 38.71
CA ASP A 30 12.64 7.54 39.39
C ASP A 30 11.30 6.84 39.57
N LEU A 31 10.83 6.09 38.56
CA LEU A 31 9.61 5.27 38.67
C LEU A 31 9.74 4.20 39.76
N LEU A 32 10.86 3.46 39.77
CA LEU A 32 11.11 2.45 40.82
C LEU A 32 11.14 3.08 42.21
N SER A 33 11.74 4.26 42.34
CA SER A 33 11.81 5.00 43.61
C SER A 33 10.42 5.47 44.06
N ALA A 34 9.59 5.96 43.13
CA ALA A 34 8.21 6.37 43.41
C ALA A 34 7.31 5.18 43.79
N HIS A 35 7.44 4.04 43.09
CA HIS A 35 6.71 2.81 43.40
C HIS A 35 7.08 2.28 44.79
N LEU A 36 8.38 2.22 45.10
CA LEU A 36 8.85 1.80 46.42
C LEU A 36 8.37 2.75 47.53
N PHE A 37 8.37 4.06 47.26
CA PHE A 37 7.82 5.05 48.18
C PHE A 37 6.33 4.82 48.43
N LEU A 38 5.51 4.69 47.37
CA LEU A 38 4.07 4.39 47.53
C LEU A 38 3.86 3.09 48.33
N HIS A 39 4.58 2.03 47.98
CA HIS A 39 4.49 0.75 48.68
C HIS A 39 4.80 0.91 50.18
N THR A 40 5.86 1.64 50.51
CA THR A 40 6.29 1.88 51.89
C THR A 40 5.24 2.66 52.68
N VAL A 41 4.72 3.78 52.13
CA VAL A 41 3.69 4.59 52.81
C VAL A 41 2.38 3.81 52.94
N THR A 42 2.01 3.03 51.93
CA THR A 42 0.82 2.17 51.95
C THR A 42 0.94 1.06 52.99
N GLN A 43 2.12 0.44 53.11
CA GLN A 43 2.35 -0.63 54.09
C GLN A 43 2.37 -0.08 55.51
N ALA A 44 3.04 1.04 55.75
CA ALA A 44 3.02 1.69 57.05
C ALA A 44 1.60 2.09 57.48
N ARG A 45 0.74 2.53 56.56
CA ARG A 45 -0.66 2.79 56.86
C ARG A 45 -1.41 1.53 57.33
N LYS A 46 -1.11 0.36 56.75
CA LYS A 46 -1.69 -0.94 57.16
C LYS A 46 -1.15 -1.41 58.51
N ASP A 47 0.15 -1.29 58.74
CA ASP A 47 0.78 -1.72 60.00
C ASP A 47 0.29 -0.87 61.18
N ILE A 48 -0.02 0.40 60.93
CA ILE A 48 -0.52 1.36 61.92
C ILE A 48 -2.05 1.52 61.82
N GLN A 49 -2.79 0.71 61.04
CA GLN A 49 -4.25 0.82 60.94
C GLN A 49 -5.00 0.57 62.27
N HIS A 50 -4.27 0.22 63.34
CA HIS A 50 -4.72 0.21 64.73
C HIS A 50 -4.50 1.56 65.49
N GLY A 51 -4.08 2.65 64.81
CA GLY A 51 -3.89 4.00 65.38
C GLY A 51 -2.98 4.98 64.60
N SER A 52 -3.07 5.11 63.27
CA SER A 52 -2.11 5.87 62.42
C SER A 52 -2.49 7.32 62.09
N ASN A 53 -1.46 8.17 61.94
CA ASN A 53 -1.51 9.56 61.49
C ASN A 53 -1.17 9.78 59.98
N ILE A 54 -1.10 8.71 59.16
CA ILE A 54 -0.97 8.86 57.69
C ILE A 54 -2.33 9.17 57.07
N LEU A 55 -2.42 10.30 56.37
CA LEU A 55 -3.68 10.78 55.80
C LEU A 55 -4.00 10.06 54.47
N ASP A 56 -5.29 9.98 54.13
CA ASP A 56 -5.73 9.51 52.82
C ASP A 56 -5.11 10.31 51.66
N ASP A 57 -4.97 11.62 51.86
CA ASP A 57 -4.33 12.53 50.91
C ASP A 57 -2.84 12.21 50.69
N ASP A 58 -2.11 11.74 51.71
CA ASP A 58 -0.69 11.36 51.56
C ASP A 58 -0.55 10.17 50.61
N ILE A 59 -1.42 9.17 50.77
CA ILE A 59 -1.49 8.00 49.88
C ILE A 59 -1.93 8.40 48.48
N LEU A 60 -2.91 9.30 48.37
CA LEU A 60 -3.42 9.77 47.09
C LEU A 60 -2.38 10.57 46.32
N ASN A 61 -1.64 11.45 47.00
CA ASN A 61 -0.55 12.23 46.40
C ASN A 61 0.63 11.36 45.99
N ALA A 62 1.01 10.36 46.80
CA ALA A 62 2.01 9.38 46.42
C ALA A 62 1.58 8.54 45.20
N LYS A 63 0.32 8.09 45.15
CA LYS A 63 -0.26 7.38 43.99
C LYS A 63 -0.28 8.24 42.74
N LYS A 64 -0.66 9.51 42.88
CA LYS A 64 -0.69 10.46 41.78
C LYS A 64 0.72 10.68 41.23
N TYR A 65 1.70 10.88 42.11
CA TYR A 65 3.09 11.09 41.73
C TYR A 65 3.68 9.88 40.98
N GLU A 66 3.47 8.66 41.47
CA GLU A 66 3.88 7.45 40.76
C GLU A 66 3.23 7.34 39.39
N ARG A 67 1.91 7.58 39.31
CA ARG A 67 1.16 7.56 38.05
C ARG A 67 1.64 8.64 37.09
N ASP A 68 1.99 9.82 37.57
CA ASP A 68 2.49 10.91 36.73
C ASP A 68 3.86 10.56 36.14
N ILE A 69 4.74 9.90 36.92
CA ILE A 69 6.03 9.38 36.42
C ILE A 69 5.80 8.24 35.41
N ASP A 70 4.90 7.31 35.71
CA ASP A 70 4.58 6.19 34.82
C ASP A 70 3.99 6.68 33.49
N ASN A 71 3.04 7.62 33.55
CA ASN A 71 2.46 8.28 32.37
C ASN A 71 3.51 9.06 31.57
N ALA A 72 4.47 9.69 32.22
CA ALA A 72 5.54 10.42 31.52
C ALA A 72 6.50 9.48 30.79
N LEU A 73 6.75 8.28 31.33
CA LEU A 73 7.63 7.28 30.73
C LEU A 73 6.95 6.41 29.68
N ASN A 74 5.73 5.96 29.98
CA ASN A 74 5.01 4.92 29.23
C ASN A 74 3.78 5.46 28.49
N GLY A 75 3.42 6.74 28.68
CA GLY A 75 2.19 7.32 28.18
C GLY A 75 0.99 6.96 29.07
N PRO A 76 -0.19 7.57 28.82
CA PRO A 76 -1.39 7.25 29.57
C PRO A 76 -1.78 5.77 29.41
N PRO A 77 -2.39 5.16 30.45
CA PRO A 77 -2.83 3.77 30.39
C PRO A 77 -3.81 3.57 29.23
N GLY A 78 -3.65 2.46 28.51
CA GLY A 78 -4.45 2.14 27.33
C GLY A 78 -4.01 2.83 26.04
N LEU A 79 -2.96 3.69 26.05
CA LEU A 79 -2.44 4.28 24.82
C LEU A 79 -1.96 3.21 23.83
N GLN A 80 -1.25 2.19 24.30
CA GLN A 80 -0.80 1.08 23.44
C GLN A 80 -1.97 0.30 22.85
N ASP A 81 -3.01 0.01 23.64
CA ASP A 81 -4.20 -0.69 23.17
C ASP A 81 -4.99 0.15 22.17
N ALA A 82 -5.13 1.45 22.44
CA ALA A 82 -5.79 2.40 21.53
C ALA A 82 -5.02 2.52 20.20
N LEU A 83 -3.69 2.57 20.25
CA LEU A 83 -2.85 2.58 19.06
C LEU A 83 -2.94 1.26 18.29
N ALA A 84 -2.91 0.13 18.98
CA ALA A 84 -3.07 -1.20 18.38
C ALA A 84 -4.44 -1.33 17.69
N GLN A 85 -5.50 -0.89 18.36
CA GLN A 85 -6.86 -0.89 17.81
C GLN A 85 -6.98 0.07 16.61
N ALA A 86 -6.39 1.26 16.69
CA ALA A 86 -6.39 2.21 15.59
C ALA A 86 -5.67 1.65 14.35
N LEU A 87 -4.48 1.04 14.55
CA LEU A 87 -3.74 0.37 13.48
C LEU A 87 -4.54 -0.81 12.90
N HIS A 88 -5.17 -1.62 13.75
CA HIS A 88 -6.00 -2.75 13.33
C HIS A 88 -7.26 -2.31 12.57
N ASN A 89 -7.84 -1.16 12.90
CA ASN A 89 -9.05 -0.67 12.23
C ASN A 89 -8.76 0.04 10.91
N VAL A 90 -7.62 0.71 10.80
CA VAL A 90 -7.30 1.57 9.64
C VAL A 90 -6.52 0.81 8.57
N LEU A 91 -5.49 0.05 8.95
CA LEU A 91 -4.58 -0.54 7.97
C LEU A 91 -5.23 -1.66 7.13
N PRO A 92 -5.95 -2.64 7.71
CA PRO A 92 -6.52 -3.74 6.93
C PRO A 92 -7.50 -3.32 5.83
N PRO A 93 -8.52 -2.46 6.06
CA PRO A 93 -9.43 -2.08 4.98
C PRO A 93 -8.73 -1.25 3.90
N MET A 94 -7.77 -0.40 4.26
CA MET A 94 -6.99 0.37 3.30
C MET A 94 -6.14 -0.56 2.41
N LEU A 95 -5.45 -1.53 3.02
CA LEU A 95 -4.66 -2.52 2.28
C LEU A 95 -5.55 -3.44 1.42
N ALA A 96 -6.75 -3.80 1.91
CA ALA A 96 -7.71 -4.58 1.13
C ALA A 96 -8.17 -3.83 -0.13
N GLY A 97 -8.43 -2.53 -0.03
CA GLY A 97 -8.76 -1.67 -1.18
C GLY A 97 -7.63 -1.64 -2.21
N ILE A 98 -6.40 -1.37 -1.76
CA ILE A 98 -5.21 -1.38 -2.62
C ILE A 98 -5.01 -2.75 -3.28
N HIS A 99 -5.21 -3.84 -2.55
CA HIS A 99 -5.05 -5.20 -3.09
C HIS A 99 -6.10 -5.52 -4.17
N ALA A 100 -7.34 -5.09 -3.97
CA ALA A 100 -8.41 -5.25 -4.95
C ALA A 100 -8.10 -4.48 -6.23
N GLU A 101 -7.72 -3.20 -6.12
CA GLU A 101 -7.31 -2.39 -7.27
C GLU A 101 -6.11 -2.99 -8.01
N PHE A 102 -5.11 -3.46 -7.27
CA PHE A 102 -3.95 -4.13 -7.85
C PHE A 102 -4.32 -5.40 -8.63
N THR A 103 -5.27 -6.18 -8.10
CA THR A 103 -5.78 -7.38 -8.77
C THR A 103 -6.47 -7.01 -10.09
N VAL A 104 -7.33 -5.99 -10.07
CA VAL A 104 -8.00 -5.49 -11.29
C VAL A 104 -6.98 -5.02 -12.33
N ILE A 105 -5.98 -4.23 -11.92
CA ILE A 105 -4.93 -3.75 -12.82
C ILE A 105 -4.16 -4.91 -13.44
N LYS A 106 -3.85 -5.95 -12.66
CA LYS A 106 -3.14 -7.15 -13.14
C LYS A 106 -3.95 -7.87 -14.21
N ASP A 107 -5.25 -8.06 -13.99
CA ASP A 107 -6.13 -8.72 -14.95
C ASP A 107 -6.30 -7.91 -16.23
N GLN A 108 -6.44 -6.59 -16.11
CA GLN A 108 -6.48 -5.68 -17.27
C GLN A 108 -5.18 -5.72 -18.07
N LEU A 109 -4.03 -5.77 -17.41
CA LEU A 109 -2.74 -5.88 -18.08
C LEU A 109 -2.59 -7.21 -18.83
N ALA A 110 -3.07 -8.31 -18.24
CA ALA A 110 -3.08 -9.61 -18.90
C ALA A 110 -3.98 -9.62 -20.14
N SER A 111 -5.17 -9.01 -20.05
CA SER A 111 -6.07 -8.83 -21.20
C SER A 111 -5.41 -8.01 -22.30
N LEU A 112 -4.79 -6.88 -21.95
CA LEU A 112 -4.11 -6.02 -22.92
C LEU A 112 -2.95 -6.73 -23.62
N GLN A 113 -2.18 -7.56 -22.89
CA GLN A 113 -1.13 -8.40 -23.48
C GLN A 113 -1.71 -9.37 -24.52
N HIS A 114 -2.84 -10.01 -24.21
CA HIS A 114 -3.51 -10.90 -25.15
C HIS A 114 -3.99 -10.16 -26.41
N ASP A 115 -4.61 -8.99 -26.24
CA ASP A 115 -5.07 -8.15 -27.35
C ASP A 115 -3.92 -7.72 -28.26
N VAL A 116 -2.77 -7.34 -27.67
CA VAL A 116 -1.56 -6.97 -28.42
C VAL A 116 -1.03 -8.17 -29.23
N THR A 117 -0.98 -9.38 -28.64
CA THR A 117 -0.57 -10.58 -29.38
C THR A 117 -1.51 -10.88 -30.54
N ASN A 118 -2.82 -10.77 -30.34
CA ASN A 118 -3.81 -10.99 -31.40
C ASN A 118 -3.66 -9.95 -32.53
N LEU A 119 -3.44 -8.68 -32.18
CA LEU A 119 -3.19 -7.61 -33.15
C LEU A 119 -1.92 -7.87 -33.97
N GLN A 120 -0.85 -8.36 -33.35
CA GLN A 120 0.38 -8.74 -34.05
C GLN A 120 0.11 -9.86 -35.06
N GLN A 121 -0.62 -10.91 -34.66
CA GLN A 121 -0.96 -12.00 -35.57
C GLN A 121 -1.84 -11.53 -36.74
N ASN A 122 -2.83 -10.67 -36.47
CA ASN A 122 -3.67 -10.09 -37.51
C ASN A 122 -2.83 -9.24 -38.50
N MET A 123 -1.86 -8.48 -38.00
CA MET A 123 -0.95 -7.70 -38.84
C MET A 123 -0.11 -8.60 -39.75
N THR A 124 0.43 -9.71 -39.24
CA THR A 124 1.16 -10.70 -40.04
C THR A 124 0.27 -11.30 -41.13
N ASN A 125 -0.94 -11.73 -40.79
CA ASN A 125 -1.88 -12.29 -41.77
C ASN A 125 -2.24 -11.25 -42.86
N MET A 126 -2.43 -9.98 -42.47
CA MET A 126 -2.67 -8.90 -43.45
C MET A 126 -1.48 -8.69 -44.38
N GLN A 127 -0.25 -8.76 -43.87
CA GLN A 127 0.95 -8.66 -44.71
C GLN A 127 1.03 -9.79 -45.73
N GLU A 128 0.72 -11.03 -45.32
CA GLU A 128 0.67 -12.20 -46.22
C GLU A 128 -0.41 -12.04 -47.30
N ASN A 129 -1.62 -11.61 -46.92
CA ASN A 129 -2.71 -11.37 -47.86
C ASN A 129 -2.35 -10.28 -48.88
N VAL A 130 -1.70 -9.19 -48.44
CA VAL A 130 -1.23 -8.13 -49.34
C VAL A 130 -0.16 -8.64 -50.30
N ALA A 131 0.77 -9.48 -49.84
CA ALA A 131 1.77 -10.10 -50.70
C ALA A 131 1.14 -11.04 -51.74
N GLY A 132 0.15 -11.84 -51.34
CA GLY A 132 -0.62 -12.69 -52.26
C GLY A 132 -1.35 -11.87 -53.34
N LEU A 133 -2.04 -10.81 -52.95
CA LEU A 133 -2.71 -9.91 -53.89
C LEU A 133 -1.72 -9.25 -54.87
N GLN A 134 -0.51 -8.91 -54.43
CA GLN A 134 0.54 -8.39 -55.33
C GLN A 134 0.97 -9.41 -56.38
N GLN A 135 1.05 -10.70 -56.02
CA GLN A 135 1.34 -11.79 -56.95
C GLN A 135 0.20 -11.98 -57.95
N ASP A 136 -1.05 -12.02 -57.47
CA ASP A 136 -2.23 -12.15 -58.33
C ASP A 136 -2.31 -11.00 -59.35
N VAL A 137 -2.09 -9.76 -58.91
CA VAL A 137 -2.05 -8.60 -59.81
C VAL A 137 -0.94 -8.73 -60.85
N THR A 138 0.22 -9.28 -60.49
CA THR A 138 1.32 -9.52 -61.44
C THR A 138 0.94 -10.56 -62.48
N HIS A 139 0.27 -11.64 -62.07
CA HIS A 139 -0.23 -12.67 -63.00
C HIS A 139 -1.29 -12.12 -63.94
N VAL A 140 -2.26 -11.37 -63.44
CA VAL A 140 -3.28 -10.72 -64.28
C VAL A 140 -2.65 -9.77 -65.30
N GLN A 141 -1.59 -9.03 -64.93
CA GLN A 141 -0.85 -8.17 -65.87
C GLN A 141 -0.16 -8.99 -66.98
N GLN A 142 0.39 -10.16 -66.65
CA GLN A 142 0.97 -11.07 -67.65
C GLN A 142 -0.10 -11.62 -68.60
N ASP A 143 -1.23 -12.08 -68.07
CA ASP A 143 -2.35 -12.60 -68.88
C ASP A 143 -2.90 -11.53 -69.82
N VAL A 144 -3.09 -10.30 -69.33
CA VAL A 144 -3.52 -9.16 -70.16
C VAL A 144 -2.50 -8.88 -71.28
N THR A 145 -1.20 -8.94 -70.99
CA THR A 145 -0.15 -8.75 -71.99
C THR A 145 -0.19 -9.85 -73.05
N HIS A 146 -0.41 -11.10 -72.65
CA HIS A 146 -0.53 -12.22 -73.58
C HIS A 146 -1.76 -12.09 -74.47
N MET A 147 -2.94 -11.79 -73.90
CA MET A 147 -4.17 -11.55 -74.65
C MET A 147 -4.01 -10.41 -75.67
N GLN A 148 -3.27 -9.34 -75.31
CA GLN A 148 -2.97 -8.25 -76.25
C GLN A 148 -2.11 -8.71 -77.44
N GLN A 149 -1.20 -9.66 -77.24
CA GLN A 149 -0.39 -10.23 -78.32
C GLN A 149 -1.25 -11.13 -79.23
N GLU A 150 -2.07 -12.00 -78.65
CA GLU A 150 -2.99 -12.85 -79.42
C GLU A 150 -3.98 -12.03 -80.25
N LEU A 151 -4.53 -10.96 -79.67
CA LEU A 151 -5.44 -10.06 -80.39
C LEU A 151 -4.76 -9.38 -81.59
N ARG A 152 -3.48 -8.99 -81.46
CA ARG A 152 -2.70 -8.44 -82.59
C ARG A 152 -2.49 -9.49 -83.69
N ALA A 153 -2.15 -10.72 -83.33
CA ALA A 153 -1.98 -11.81 -84.30
C ALA A 153 -3.29 -12.07 -85.07
N VAL A 154 -4.44 -12.13 -84.37
CA VAL A 154 -5.75 -12.28 -85.01
C VAL A 154 -6.07 -11.10 -85.94
N GLN A 155 -5.72 -9.87 -85.54
CA GLN A 155 -5.91 -8.69 -86.41
C GLN A 155 -5.07 -8.76 -87.69
N GLU A 156 -3.85 -9.29 -87.61
CA GLU A 156 -2.98 -9.53 -88.76
C GLU A 156 -3.58 -10.61 -89.68
N ASP A 157 -4.00 -11.75 -89.13
CA ASP A 157 -4.61 -12.85 -89.88
C ASP A 157 -5.90 -12.43 -90.62
N VAL A 158 -6.76 -11.65 -89.95
CA VAL A 158 -7.98 -11.08 -90.55
C VAL A 158 -7.63 -10.11 -91.68
N SER A 159 -6.61 -9.28 -91.51
CA SER A 159 -6.15 -8.33 -92.52
C SER A 159 -5.60 -9.05 -93.76
N GLU A 160 -4.88 -10.14 -93.58
CA GLU A 160 -4.37 -10.96 -94.69
C GLU A 160 -5.50 -11.71 -95.41
N THR A 161 -6.41 -12.34 -94.68
CA THR A 161 -7.58 -13.01 -95.26
C THR A 161 -8.43 -12.05 -96.11
N ARG A 162 -8.61 -10.81 -95.65
CA ARG A 162 -9.28 -9.76 -96.42
C ARG A 162 -8.52 -9.41 -97.70
N ARG A 163 -7.19 -9.30 -97.65
CA ARG A 163 -6.37 -9.06 -98.83
C ARG A 163 -6.45 -10.17 -99.87
N VAL A 164 -6.55 -11.43 -99.43
CA VAL A 164 -6.69 -12.58 -100.32
C VAL A 164 -8.06 -12.57 -100.99
N THR A 165 -9.13 -12.35 -100.22
CA THR A 165 -10.50 -12.32 -100.74
C THR A 165 -10.78 -11.12 -101.67
N ASP A 166 -10.14 -9.96 -101.45
CA ASP A 166 -10.26 -8.80 -102.36
C ASP A 166 -9.52 -9.00 -103.71
N ARG A 167 -8.71 -10.07 -103.86
CA ARG A 167 -7.93 -10.36 -105.09
C ARG A 167 -8.55 -11.44 -105.98
N GLU A 168 -9.51 -12.21 -105.49
CA GLU A 168 -10.28 -13.21 -106.25
C GLU A 168 -11.50 -12.60 -106.94
#